data_AF-A0A671LE54-F1
#
_entry.id   AF-A0A671LE54-F1
#
_cell.length_a   1.000
_cell.length_b   1.000
_cell.length_c   1.000
_cell.angle_alpha   90.00
_cell.angle_beta   90.00
_cell.angle_gamma   90.00
#
_symmetry.space_group_name_H-M   'P 1'
#
loop_
_entity.id
_entity.type
_entity.pdbx_description
1 polymer ?
#
loop_
_entity_poly.entity_id
_entity_poly.type
_entity_poly.pdbx_seq_one_letter_code
_entity_poly.pdbx_strand_id
1 'polypeptide(L)'
;FNVTMQEKLAVLLVALLCLDLHSRVASAPICAHGPSGCHVPSLADLFDRVIQHSARMHSLSNDLHSEFEQYFLPSKNHIGKIYRKCHTSSILTPNGKENAQKLAREELTEVILKLLMAWRDPLFQLHQSMAHQQDFNSFSSNKALEMGDMAHELRKGVEKVAERVSHIKAGNKKRCETPV
;
A
#
# COMPACT_ATOMS: atom_id res chain seq x y z
N PHE A 1 -26.55 14.33 39.55
CA PHE A 1 -26.30 13.24 38.58
C PHE A 1 -26.18 13.74 37.14
N ASN A 2 -27.05 14.64 36.64
CA ASN A 2 -26.95 15.14 35.27
C ASN A 2 -25.77 16.09 34.99
N VAL A 3 -25.44 16.99 35.92
CA VAL A 3 -24.37 17.99 35.74
C VAL A 3 -22.99 17.33 35.58
N THR A 4 -22.68 16.36 36.44
CA THR A 4 -21.40 15.63 36.41
C THR A 4 -21.26 14.70 35.20
N MET A 5 -22.37 14.19 34.65
CA MET A 5 -22.35 13.40 33.41
C MET A 5 -22.08 14.30 32.20
N GLN A 6 -22.69 15.49 32.18
CA GLN A 6 -22.54 16.47 31.11
C GLN A 6 -21.12 17.06 31.04
N GLU A 7 -20.50 17.32 32.20
CA GLU A 7 -19.09 17.72 32.27
C GLU A 7 -18.15 16.64 31.74
N LYS A 8 -18.37 15.38 32.13
CA LYS A 8 -17.57 14.25 31.64
C LYS A 8 -17.71 14.06 30.13
N LEU A 9 -18.92 14.24 29.58
CA LEU A 9 -19.19 14.13 28.15
C LEU A 9 -18.52 15.29 27.37
N ALA A 10 -18.54 16.50 27.93
CA ALA A 10 -17.86 17.66 27.35
C ALA A 10 -16.34 17.46 27.32
N VAL A 11 -15.75 16.97 28.41
CA VAL A 11 -14.32 16.64 28.47
C VAL A 11 -13.94 15.56 27.46
N LEU A 12 -14.78 14.53 27.29
CA LEU A 12 -14.55 13.48 26.31
C LEU A 12 -14.63 14.00 24.86
N LEU A 13 -15.61 14.84 24.55
CA LEU A 13 -15.75 15.48 23.24
C LEU A 13 -14.56 16.39 22.92
N VAL A 14 -14.13 17.20 23.89
CA VAL A 14 -12.93 18.03 23.75
C VAL A 14 -11.68 17.18 23.56
N ALA A 15 -11.54 16.08 24.30
CA ALA A 15 -10.40 15.16 24.14
C ALA A 15 -10.37 14.52 22.74
N LEU A 16 -11.51 14.07 22.21
CA LEU A 16 -11.61 13.51 20.86
C LEU A 16 -11.28 14.55 19.78
N LEU A 17 -11.81 15.78 19.90
CA LEU A 17 -11.48 16.89 18.99
C LEU A 17 -9.99 17.28 19.05
N CYS A 18 -9.39 17.23 20.24
CA CYS A 18 -7.96 17.47 20.42
C CYS A 18 -7.08 16.36 19.82
N LEU A 19 -7.51 15.10 19.88
CA LEU A 19 -6.82 13.97 19.26
C LEU A 19 -6.90 14.05 17.72
N ASP A 20 -8.06 14.44 17.18
CA ASP A 20 -8.24 14.70 15.75
C ASP A 20 -7.35 15.86 15.26
N LEU A 21 -7.17 16.91 16.07
CA LEU A 21 -6.30 18.03 15.72
C LEU A 21 -4.81 17.67 15.77
N HIS A 22 -4.38 16.82 16.72
CA HIS A 22 -3.01 16.29 16.77
C HIS A 22 -2.70 15.34 15.60
N SER A 23 -3.71 14.66 15.03
CA SER A 23 -3.53 13.85 13.82
C SER A 23 -3.36 14.69 12.55
N ARG A 24 -3.74 15.97 12.60
CA ARG A 24 -3.57 16.95 11.52
C ARG A 24 -2.31 17.81 11.69
N VAL A 25 -1.23 17.22 12.21
CA VAL A 25 0.10 17.72 11.85
C VAL A 25 0.27 17.40 10.36
N ALA A 26 -0.15 18.34 9.51
CA ALA A 26 0.32 18.37 8.15
C ALA A 26 1.83 18.50 8.24
N SER A 27 2.56 17.42 8.02
CA SER A 27 4.01 17.49 7.86
C SER A 27 4.24 18.42 6.67
N ALA A 28 4.64 19.66 6.92
CA ALA A 28 5.23 20.47 5.88
C ALA A 28 6.39 19.63 5.33
N PRO A 29 6.48 19.43 4.00
CA PRO A 29 7.63 18.72 3.45
C PRO A 29 8.88 19.41 3.97
N ILE A 30 9.80 18.64 4.55
CA ILE A 30 11.10 19.16 4.99
C ILE A 30 11.87 19.46 3.70
N CYS A 31 11.67 20.65 3.15
CA CYS A 31 12.44 21.14 2.02
C CYS A 31 13.80 21.57 2.57
N ALA A 32 14.86 20.81 2.27
CA ALA A 32 16.21 21.07 2.78
C ALA A 32 16.74 22.50 2.46
N HIS A 33 16.10 23.22 1.53
CA HIS A 33 16.54 24.54 1.04
C HIS A 33 15.42 25.61 0.99
N GLY A 34 14.39 25.51 1.84
CA GLY A 34 13.29 26.49 1.90
C GLY A 34 12.22 26.36 0.80
N PRO A 35 11.29 27.33 0.65
CA PRO A 35 10.13 27.23 -0.25
C PRO A 35 10.48 27.06 -1.74
N SER A 36 11.61 27.61 -2.17
CA SER A 36 12.18 27.45 -3.52
C SER A 36 12.93 26.12 -3.71
N GLY A 37 13.20 25.39 -2.63
CA GLY A 37 13.87 24.08 -2.62
C GLY A 37 12.93 22.88 -2.56
N CYS A 38 11.60 23.11 -2.51
CA CYS A 38 10.65 22.00 -2.54
C CYS A 38 10.43 21.53 -3.98
N HIS A 39 11.25 20.58 -4.40
CA HIS A 39 11.06 19.89 -5.67
C HIS A 39 9.76 19.08 -5.60
N VAL A 40 8.70 19.62 -6.21
CA VAL A 40 7.48 18.85 -6.46
C VAL A 40 7.89 17.70 -7.36
N PRO A 41 7.74 16.43 -6.92
CA PRO A 41 8.20 15.31 -7.72
C PRO A 41 7.56 15.34 -9.10
N SER A 42 8.27 14.95 -10.14
CA SER A 42 7.69 14.75 -11.46
C SER A 42 6.72 13.55 -11.46
N LEU A 43 5.96 13.36 -12.55
CA LEU A 43 5.16 12.14 -12.70
C LEU A 43 6.08 10.90 -12.83
N ALA A 44 7.22 11.03 -13.51
CA ALA A 44 8.21 9.96 -13.63
C ALA A 44 8.76 9.58 -12.25
N ASP A 45 9.12 10.56 -11.41
CA ASP A 45 9.64 10.30 -10.06
C ASP A 45 8.62 9.55 -9.18
N LEU A 46 7.33 9.79 -9.38
CA LEU A 46 6.30 9.02 -8.68
C LEU A 46 6.25 7.58 -9.17
N PHE A 47 6.30 7.37 -10.48
CA PHE A 47 6.36 6.02 -11.05
C PHE A 47 7.58 5.27 -10.55
N ASP A 48 8.76 5.88 -10.59
CA ASP A 48 10.02 5.27 -10.13
C ASP A 48 9.93 4.85 -8.67
N ARG A 49 9.38 5.72 -7.80
CA ARG A 49 9.15 5.37 -6.38
C ARG A 49 8.19 4.20 -6.22
N VAL A 50 7.05 4.19 -6.93
CA VAL A 50 6.08 3.08 -6.87
C VAL A 50 6.72 1.78 -7.38
N ILE A 51 7.46 1.83 -8.48
CA ILE A 51 8.15 0.69 -9.07
C ILE A 51 9.17 0.13 -8.08
N GLN A 52 10.06 0.97 -7.54
CA GLN A 52 11.08 0.56 -6.59
C GLN A 52 10.46 -0.05 -5.32
N HIS A 53 9.40 0.57 -4.80
CA HIS A 53 8.73 0.09 -3.60
C HIS A 53 8.02 -1.26 -3.85
N SER A 54 7.42 -1.44 -5.03
CA SER A 54 6.79 -2.71 -5.41
C SER A 54 7.81 -3.84 -5.61
N ALA A 55 8.96 -3.53 -6.22
CA ALA A 55 10.05 -4.49 -6.40
C ALA A 55 10.63 -4.95 -5.04
N ARG A 56 10.79 -4.01 -4.10
CA ARG A 56 11.23 -4.34 -2.74
C ARG A 56 10.22 -5.22 -2.00
N MET A 57 8.92 -4.90 -2.08
CA MET A 57 7.87 -5.74 -1.47
C MET A 57 7.86 -7.15 -2.07
N HIS A 58 8.05 -7.26 -3.40
CA HIS A 58 8.18 -8.56 -4.07
C HIS A 58 9.40 -9.36 -3.59
N SER A 59 10.57 -8.70 -3.41
CA SER A 59 11.77 -9.34 -2.85
C SER A 59 11.51 -9.90 -1.44
N LEU A 60 10.91 -9.09 -0.55
CA LEU A 60 10.56 -9.53 0.80
C LEU A 60 9.59 -10.72 0.79
N SER A 61 8.62 -10.73 -0.13
CA SER A 61 7.70 -11.84 -0.30
C SER A 61 8.43 -13.13 -0.72
N ASN A 62 9.42 -13.04 -1.61
CA ASN A 62 10.20 -14.20 -2.04
C ASN A 62 11.09 -14.73 -0.92
N ASP A 63 11.70 -13.83 -0.15
CA ASP A 63 12.54 -14.19 0.98
C ASP A 63 11.71 -14.89 2.06
N LEU A 64 10.55 -14.33 2.42
CA LEU A 64 9.63 -14.90 3.39
C LEU A 64 9.10 -16.27 2.92
N HIS A 65 8.74 -16.39 1.64
CA HIS A 65 8.31 -17.67 1.07
C HIS A 65 9.40 -18.74 1.14
N SER A 66 10.65 -18.38 0.81
CA SER A 66 11.78 -19.31 0.83
C SER A 66 12.11 -19.79 2.24
N GLU A 67 12.08 -18.89 3.23
CA GLU A 67 12.25 -19.23 4.65
C GLU A 67 11.15 -20.16 5.14
N PHE A 68 9.91 -19.90 4.75
CA PHE A 68 8.78 -20.75 5.10
C PHE A 68 8.92 -22.15 4.50
N GLU A 69 9.28 -22.28 3.22
CA GLU A 69 9.53 -23.57 2.57
C GLU A 69 10.67 -24.34 3.26
N GLN A 70 11.77 -23.65 3.60
CA GLN A 70 12.91 -24.28 4.27
C GLN A 70 12.55 -24.80 5.68
N TYR A 71 11.74 -24.05 6.43
CA TYR A 71 11.39 -24.39 7.79
C TYR A 71 10.29 -25.47 7.87
N PHE A 72 9.24 -25.36 7.06
CA PHE A 72 8.06 -26.23 7.14
C PHE A 72 8.05 -27.41 6.15
N LEU A 73 8.84 -27.36 5.07
CA LEU A 73 8.85 -28.38 4.01
C LEU A 73 10.28 -28.90 3.73
N PRO A 74 10.96 -29.52 4.72
CA PRO A 74 12.34 -29.98 4.56
C PRO A 74 12.53 -31.09 3.51
N SER A 75 11.46 -31.78 3.08
CA SER A 75 11.53 -32.75 1.98
C SER A 75 11.18 -32.08 0.64
N LYS A 76 12.16 -32.00 -0.27
CA LYS A 76 12.03 -31.51 -1.66
C LYS A 76 11.00 -32.27 -2.52
N ASN A 77 10.35 -33.30 -1.95
CA ASN A 77 9.41 -34.19 -2.65
C ASN A 77 7.94 -33.78 -2.51
N HIS A 78 7.62 -32.67 -1.83
CA HIS A 78 6.24 -32.15 -1.73
C HIS A 78 5.99 -30.91 -2.61
N ILE A 79 6.99 -30.51 -3.40
CA ILE A 79 6.92 -29.38 -4.35
C ILE A 79 5.99 -29.71 -5.56
N GLY A 80 5.58 -30.98 -5.69
CA GLY A 80 4.62 -31.44 -6.69
C GLY A 80 3.17 -31.09 -6.31
N LYS A 81 2.69 -29.93 -6.79
CA LYS A 81 1.27 -29.51 -6.79
C LYS A 81 0.63 -29.32 -5.41
N ILE A 82 1.18 -28.45 -4.58
CA ILE A 82 0.30 -27.69 -3.66
C ILE A 82 -0.56 -26.80 -4.57
N TYR A 83 -1.85 -27.12 -4.68
CA TYR A 83 -2.81 -26.27 -5.40
C TYR A 83 -2.92 -24.95 -4.62
N ARG A 84 -2.13 -23.95 -5.03
CA ARG A 84 -2.07 -22.63 -4.40
C ARG A 84 -3.39 -21.91 -4.65
N LYS A 85 -4.33 -22.06 -3.72
CA LYS A 85 -5.57 -21.27 -3.70
C LYS A 85 -5.24 -19.87 -3.23
N CYS A 86 -5.06 -18.95 -4.16
CA CYS A 86 -4.93 -17.53 -3.85
C CYS A 86 -6.33 -16.93 -3.66
N HIS A 87 -6.55 -16.18 -2.57
CA HIS A 87 -7.82 -15.49 -2.31
C HIS A 87 -8.11 -14.39 -3.33
N THR A 88 -7.09 -13.88 -4.00
CA THR A 88 -7.20 -12.87 -5.08
C THR A 88 -7.57 -13.46 -6.44
N SER A 89 -7.78 -14.78 -6.56
CA SER A 89 -8.11 -15.43 -7.84
C SER A 89 -9.43 -14.97 -8.47
N SER A 90 -10.33 -14.36 -7.70
CA SER A 90 -11.56 -13.73 -8.20
C SER A 90 -11.34 -12.34 -8.81
N ILE A 91 -10.17 -11.73 -8.60
CA ILE A 91 -9.81 -10.45 -9.20
C ILE A 91 -9.30 -10.71 -10.61
N LEU A 92 -9.98 -10.16 -11.62
CA LEU A 92 -9.57 -10.31 -13.01
C LEU A 92 -8.26 -9.55 -13.28
N THR A 93 -7.15 -10.26 -13.31
CA THR A 93 -5.83 -9.72 -13.65
C THR A 93 -5.49 -9.99 -15.11
N PRO A 94 -4.91 -9.02 -15.83
CA PRO A 94 -4.44 -9.28 -17.18
C PRO A 94 -3.22 -10.22 -17.13
N ASN A 95 -3.38 -11.43 -17.66
CA ASN A 95 -2.29 -12.37 -17.78
C ASN A 95 -1.52 -12.13 -19.07
N GLY A 96 -0.23 -11.82 -18.95
CA GLY A 96 0.66 -11.57 -20.08
C GLY A 96 0.59 -10.14 -20.61
N LYS A 97 1.65 -9.75 -21.33
CA LYS A 97 1.87 -8.39 -21.82
C LYS A 97 0.74 -7.90 -22.73
N GLU A 98 0.30 -8.73 -23.67
CA GLU A 98 -0.71 -8.36 -24.66
C GLU A 98 -2.06 -8.01 -24.03
N ASN A 99 -2.47 -8.78 -23.02
CA ASN A 99 -3.72 -8.51 -22.31
C ASN A 99 -3.57 -7.26 -21.43
N ALA A 100 -2.42 -7.08 -20.77
CA ALA A 100 -2.17 -5.89 -19.96
C ALA A 100 -2.17 -4.59 -20.78
N GLN A 101 -1.69 -4.64 -22.02
CA GLN A 101 -1.70 -3.49 -22.94
C GLN A 101 -3.10 -3.16 -23.49
N LYS A 102 -4.06 -4.09 -23.44
CA LYS A 102 -5.44 -3.88 -23.90
C LYS A 102 -6.32 -3.20 -22.84
N LEU A 103 -5.97 -3.31 -21.56
CA LEU A 103 -6.76 -2.68 -20.49
C LEU A 103 -6.64 -1.17 -20.55
N ALA A 104 -7.74 -0.48 -20.23
CA ALA A 104 -7.66 0.94 -19.96
C ALA A 104 -6.75 1.19 -18.75
N ARG A 105 -6.07 2.34 -18.73
CA ARG A 105 -5.17 2.70 -17.63
C ARG A 105 -5.90 2.72 -16.30
N GLU A 106 -7.13 3.23 -16.32
CA GLU A 106 -8.02 3.35 -15.17
C GLU A 106 -8.39 1.95 -14.62
N GLU A 107 -8.73 1.00 -15.50
CA GLU A 107 -9.02 -0.39 -15.12
C GLU A 107 -7.77 -1.08 -14.54
N LEU A 108 -6.60 -0.88 -15.15
CA LEU A 108 -5.35 -1.44 -14.64
C LEU A 108 -5.01 -0.87 -13.25
N THR A 109 -5.21 0.44 -13.04
CA THR A 109 -5.06 1.08 -11.73
C THR A 109 -6.03 0.48 -10.71
N GLU A 110 -7.29 0.27 -11.07
CA GLU A 110 -8.29 -0.32 -10.18
C GLU A 110 -7.90 -1.74 -9.75
N VAL A 111 -7.43 -2.57 -10.69
CA VAL A 111 -6.95 -3.93 -10.39
C VAL A 111 -5.77 -3.90 -9.41
N ILE A 112 -4.80 -3.00 -9.61
CA ILE A 112 -3.66 -2.84 -8.70
C ILE A 112 -4.13 -2.46 -7.29
N LEU A 113 -5.05 -1.50 -7.17
CA LEU A 113 -5.57 -1.06 -5.87
C LEU A 113 -6.35 -2.19 -5.16
N LYS A 114 -7.18 -2.93 -5.90
CA LYS A 114 -7.91 -4.10 -5.37
C LYS A 114 -6.96 -5.15 -4.83
N LEU A 115 -5.87 -5.45 -5.55
CA LEU A 115 -4.85 -6.40 -5.10
C LEU A 115 -4.16 -5.91 -3.81
N LEU A 116 -3.69 -4.66 -3.77
CA LEU A 116 -3.01 -4.10 -2.60
C LEU A 116 -3.92 -4.10 -1.36
N MET A 117 -5.20 -3.79 -1.53
CA MET A 117 -6.17 -3.85 -0.44
C MET A 117 -6.44 -5.27 0.04
N ALA A 118 -6.56 -6.23 -0.87
CA ALA A 118 -6.86 -7.62 -0.54
C ALA A 118 -5.76 -8.28 0.32
N TRP A 119 -4.54 -7.76 0.32
CA TRP A 119 -3.41 -8.30 1.09
C TRP A 119 -3.26 -7.72 2.50
N ARG A 120 -4.01 -6.67 2.87
CA ARG A 120 -3.89 -6.04 4.19
C ARG A 120 -4.13 -7.03 5.33
N ASP A 121 -5.31 -7.64 5.36
CA ASP A 121 -5.71 -8.51 6.48
C ASP A 121 -4.88 -9.82 6.51
N PRO A 122 -4.62 -10.49 5.37
CA PRO A 122 -3.74 -11.66 5.36
C PRO A 122 -2.34 -11.40 5.92
N LEU A 123 -1.70 -10.26 5.58
CA LEU A 123 -0.37 -9.91 6.09
C LEU A 123 -0.39 -9.63 7.60
N PHE A 124 -1.43 -8.93 8.08
CA PHE A 124 -1.61 -8.68 9.51
C PHE A 124 -1.83 -9.98 10.30
N GLN A 125 -2.64 -10.90 9.78
CA GLN A 125 -2.86 -12.21 10.41
C GLN A 125 -1.61 -13.08 10.39
N LEU A 126 -0.85 -13.05 9.30
CA LEU A 126 0.42 -13.76 9.17
C LEU A 126 1.43 -13.26 10.21
N HIS A 127 1.59 -11.94 10.34
CA HIS A 127 2.47 -11.34 11.34
C HIS A 127 2.09 -11.77 12.76
N GLN A 128 0.81 -11.65 13.15
CA GLN A 128 0.36 -12.08 14.47
C GLN A 128 0.64 -13.56 14.72
N SER A 129 0.34 -14.41 13.74
CA SER A 129 0.56 -15.86 13.85
C SER A 129 2.04 -16.20 14.05
N MET A 130 2.94 -15.51 13.33
CA MET A 130 4.39 -15.71 13.44
C MET A 130 4.98 -15.13 14.73
N ALA A 131 4.45 -14.01 15.23
CA ALA A 131 4.92 -13.40 16.47
C ALA A 131 4.77 -14.33 17.70
N HIS A 132 3.83 -15.27 17.65
CA HIS A 132 3.59 -16.25 18.70
C HIS A 132 4.45 -17.53 18.58
N GLN A 133 5.25 -17.70 17.52
CA GLN A 133 6.11 -18.87 17.30
C GLN A 133 7.55 -18.53 17.70
N GLN A 134 8.03 -19.05 18.85
CA GLN A 134 9.33 -18.69 19.41
C GLN A 134 10.52 -19.11 18.52
N ASP A 135 10.42 -20.25 17.80
CA ASP A 135 11.51 -20.83 17.00
C ASP A 135 11.67 -20.20 15.60
N PHE A 136 10.69 -19.41 15.16
CA PHE A 136 10.66 -18.73 13.86
C PHE A 136 10.79 -17.20 14.00
N ASN A 137 10.95 -16.70 15.24
CA ASN A 137 11.02 -15.29 15.60
C ASN A 137 12.49 -14.85 15.58
N SER A 138 12.95 -13.83 14.84
CA SER A 138 12.42 -12.47 14.70
C SER A 138 12.51 -11.93 13.27
N PHE A 139 13.17 -12.65 12.36
CA PHE A 139 13.49 -12.14 11.02
C PHE A 139 12.28 -12.17 10.08
N SER A 140 11.51 -13.26 10.10
CA SER A 140 10.41 -13.47 9.16
C SER A 140 9.10 -12.78 9.60
N SER A 141 8.82 -12.71 10.91
CA SER A 141 7.64 -11.99 11.44
C SER A 141 7.68 -10.50 11.11
N ASN A 142 8.87 -9.89 11.18
CA ASN A 142 9.08 -8.49 10.81
C ASN A 142 8.83 -8.23 9.32
N LYS A 143 9.14 -9.19 8.43
CA LYS A 143 8.88 -9.04 6.99
C LYS A 143 7.39 -9.00 6.68
N ALA A 144 6.57 -9.80 7.35
CA ALA A 144 5.11 -9.79 7.14
C ALA A 144 4.50 -8.45 7.54
N LEU A 145 4.93 -7.90 8.70
CA LEU A 145 4.53 -6.56 9.14
C LEU A 145 4.99 -5.48 8.15
N GLU A 146 6.27 -5.52 7.77
CA GLU A 146 6.86 -4.57 6.82
C GLU A 146 6.14 -4.60 5.46
N MET A 147 5.84 -5.78 4.94
CA MET A 147 5.03 -5.92 3.72
C MET A 147 3.63 -5.31 3.87
N GLY A 148 3.03 -5.40 5.05
CA GLY A 148 1.74 -4.76 5.35
C GLY A 148 1.82 -3.23 5.24
N ASP A 149 2.85 -2.62 5.82
CA ASP A 149 3.12 -1.18 5.71
C ASP A 149 3.41 -0.78 4.26
N MET A 150 4.25 -1.56 3.57
CA MET A 150 4.58 -1.33 2.16
C MET A 150 3.35 -1.41 1.25
N ALA A 151 2.42 -2.34 1.51
CA ALA A 151 1.17 -2.44 0.74
C ALA A 151 0.31 -1.18 0.89
N HIS A 152 0.25 -0.61 2.09
CA HIS A 152 -0.45 0.65 2.36
C HIS A 152 0.20 1.84 1.67
N GLU A 153 1.53 1.95 1.73
CA GLU A 153 2.28 3.03 1.08
C GLU A 153 2.24 2.92 -0.45
N LEU A 154 2.30 1.70 -1.00
CA LEU A 154 2.09 1.45 -2.43
C LEU A 154 0.70 1.89 -2.88
N ARG A 155 -0.34 1.59 -2.10
CA ARG A 155 -1.70 1.99 -2.45
C ARG A 155 -1.80 3.51 -2.56
N LYS A 156 -1.31 4.25 -1.55
CA LYS A 156 -1.26 5.71 -1.59
C LYS A 156 -0.45 6.23 -2.77
N GLY A 157 0.69 5.61 -3.06
CA GLY A 157 1.55 5.96 -4.19
C GLY A 157 0.84 5.81 -5.54
N VAL A 158 0.14 4.69 -5.74
CA VAL A 158 -0.67 4.41 -6.94
C VAL A 158 -1.83 5.39 -7.07
N GLU A 159 -2.55 5.68 -5.97
CA GLU A 159 -3.62 6.70 -5.94
C GLU A 159 -3.07 8.07 -6.38
N LYS A 160 -1.90 8.48 -5.86
CA LYS A 160 -1.27 9.75 -6.22
C LYS A 160 -0.85 9.82 -7.69
N VAL A 161 -0.33 8.71 -8.24
CA VAL A 161 -0.03 8.61 -9.67
C VAL A 161 -1.29 8.76 -10.51
N ALA A 162 -2.37 8.06 -10.14
CA ALA A 162 -3.64 8.10 -10.87
C ALA A 162 -4.24 9.52 -10.87
N GLU A 163 -4.24 10.18 -9.72
CA GLU A 163 -4.66 11.57 -9.55
C GLU A 163 -3.88 12.49 -10.50
N ARG A 164 -2.54 12.44 -10.50
CA ARG A 164 -1.72 13.30 -11.37
C ARG A 164 -1.92 13.03 -12.85
N VAL A 165 -2.05 11.77 -13.25
CA VAL A 165 -2.34 11.41 -14.64
C VAL A 165 -3.69 12.00 -15.07
N SER A 166 -4.71 11.93 -14.21
CA SER A 166 -6.03 12.50 -14.51
C SER A 166 -6.00 14.02 -14.68
N HIS A 167 -5.25 14.73 -13.83
CA HIS A 167 -5.09 16.19 -13.93
C HIS A 167 -4.37 16.62 -15.21
N ILE A 168 -3.32 15.91 -15.62
CA ILE A 168 -2.60 16.19 -16.88
C ILE A 168 -3.54 15.99 -18.08
N LYS A 169 -4.32 14.91 -18.10
CA LYS A 169 -5.33 14.68 -19.14
C LYS A 169 -6.33 15.84 -19.22
N ALA A 170 -6.85 16.29 -18.08
CA ALA A 170 -7.80 17.41 -18.04
C ALA A 170 -7.18 18.75 -18.46
N GLY A 171 -5.94 19.03 -18.06
CA GLY A 171 -5.20 20.23 -18.46
C GLY A 171 -4.92 20.26 -19.97
N ASN A 172 -4.51 19.13 -20.55
CA ASN A 172 -4.28 19.01 -21.98
C ASN A 172 -5.57 19.15 -22.78
N LYS A 173 -6.68 18.57 -22.31
CA LYS A 173 -8.00 18.73 -22.95
C LYS A 173 -8.42 20.20 -23.00
N LYS A 174 -8.30 20.94 -21.89
CA LYS A 174 -8.63 22.37 -21.83
C LYS A 174 -7.77 23.23 -22.77
N ARG A 175 -6.48 22.89 -22.93
CA ARG A 175 -5.57 23.60 -23.85
C ARG A 175 -5.93 23.40 -25.32
N CYS A 176 -6.51 22.26 -25.69
CA CYS A 176 -6.99 22.02 -27.05
C CYS A 176 -8.34 22.70 -27.35
N GLU A 177 -9.07 23.16 -26.33
CA GLU A 177 -10.42 23.74 -26.46
C GLU A 177 -10.44 25.29 -26.42
N THR A 178 -9.33 25.95 -26.06
CA THR A 178 -9.19 27.41 -26.15
C THR A 178 -8.89 27.85 -27.60
N PRO A 179 -9.74 28.66 -28.26
CA PRO A 179 -9.41 29.26 -29.54
C PRO A 179 -8.27 30.27 -29.36
N VAL A 180 -7.34 30.31 -30.32
CA VAL A 180 -6.25 31.30 -30.41
C VAL A 180 -6.81 32.71 -30.59
#